data_AF-A0A7V6V444-F1
#
_entry.id   AF-A0A7V6V444-F1
#
_cell.length_a   1.000
_cell.length_b   1.000
_cell.length_c   1.000
_cell.angle_alpha   90.00
_cell.angle_beta   90.00
_cell.angle_gamma   90.00
#
_symmetry.space_group_name_H-M   'P 1'
#
loop_
_entity.id
_entity.type
_entity.pdbx_description
1 polymer ?
#
loop_
_entity_poly.entity_id
_entity_poly.type
_entity_poly.pdbx_seq_one_letter_code
_entity_poly.pdbx_strand_id
1 'polypeptide(L)'
;MKQPDYLLKIIDRDQQVRVFLSHTTNLVDEACRRHQTSATASAALGRVLTGAVMMGSDLKGEDDIVTLKFDGQGPAGVIMATAG
;
A
#
# COMPACT_ATOMS: atom_id res chain seq x y z
N MET A 1 -12.45 -14.80 -12.33
CA MET A 1 -11.16 -15.02 -11.64
C MET A 1 -10.65 -13.68 -11.15
N LYS A 2 -10.24 -13.56 -9.89
CA LYS A 2 -9.58 -12.34 -9.40
C LYS A 2 -8.22 -12.23 -10.11
N GLN A 3 -7.92 -11.07 -10.69
CA GLN A 3 -6.59 -10.82 -11.27
C GLN A 3 -5.54 -10.80 -10.16
N PRO A 4 -4.31 -11.29 -10.40
CA PRO A 4 -3.25 -11.24 -9.40
C PRO A 4 -2.86 -9.79 -9.09
N ASP A 5 -2.38 -9.57 -7.86
CA ASP A 5 -1.78 -8.28 -7.48
C ASP A 5 -0.38 -8.15 -8.09
N TYR A 6 -0.01 -6.93 -8.48
CA TYR A 6 1.29 -6.65 -9.08
C TYR A 6 1.73 -5.21 -8.85
N LEU A 7 3.04 -5.00 -8.90
CA LEU A 7 3.67 -3.68 -8.89
C LEU A 7 4.63 -3.57 -10.08
N LEU A 8 4.50 -2.50 -10.85
CA LEU A 8 5.39 -2.17 -11.96
C LEU A 8 6.21 -0.93 -11.60
N LYS A 9 7.52 -1.01 -11.80
CA LYS A 9 8.45 0.11 -11.74
C LYS A 9 8.89 0.46 -13.14
N ILE A 10 8.59 1.67 -13.56
CA ILE A 10 8.86 2.15 -14.91
C ILE A 10 9.76 3.37 -14.78
N ILE A 11 10.76 3.47 -15.64
CA ILE A 11 11.62 4.64 -15.75
C ILE A 11 11.62 5.11 -17.20
N ASP A 12 11.64 6.42 -17.41
CA ASP A 12 11.80 6.98 -18.75
C ASP A 12 13.21 6.69 -19.29
N ARG A 13 13.39 6.85 -20.60
CA ARG A 13 14.65 6.54 -21.28
C ARG A 13 15.82 7.40 -20.79
N ASP A 14 15.53 8.64 -20.42
CA ASP A 14 16.52 9.63 -19.97
C ASP A 14 16.75 9.58 -18.45
N GLN A 15 16.09 8.64 -17.75
CA GLN A 15 16.20 8.37 -16.32
C GLN A 15 15.88 9.56 -15.41
N GLN A 16 15.04 10.48 -15.87
CA GLN A 16 14.60 11.67 -15.12
C GLN A 16 13.30 11.45 -14.36
N VAL A 17 12.48 10.48 -14.77
CA VAL A 17 11.15 10.24 -14.22
C VAL A 17 10.95 8.76 -13.93
N ARG A 18 10.56 8.45 -12.69
CA ARG A 18 10.17 7.11 -12.25
C ARG A 18 8.68 7.08 -11.94
N VAL A 19 8.01 6.04 -12.43
CA VAL A 19 6.58 5.81 -12.24
C VAL A 19 6.37 4.45 -11.58
N PHE A 20 5.50 4.42 -10.58
CA PHE A 20 5.05 3.22 -9.91
C PHE A 20 3.58 2.98 -10.24
N LEU A 21 3.25 1.77 -10.66
CA LEU A 21 1.87 1.33 -10.88
C LEU A 21 1.64 0.13 -9.98
N SER A 22 0.57 0.15 -9.19
CA SER A 22 0.26 -0.95 -8.27
C SER A 22 -1.20 -1.37 -8.41
N HIS A 23 -1.41 -2.67 -8.55
CA HIS A 23 -2.71 -3.31 -8.45
C HIS A 23 -2.69 -4.17 -7.18
N THR A 24 -3.43 -3.73 -6.16
CA THR A 24 -3.41 -4.29 -4.80
C THR A 24 -4.79 -4.78 -4.37
N THR A 25 -5.67 -5.09 -5.32
CA THR A 25 -7.07 -5.41 -5.06
C THR A 25 -7.23 -6.58 -4.09
N ASN A 26 -6.45 -7.66 -4.25
CA ASN A 26 -6.59 -8.82 -3.38
C ASN A 26 -6.01 -8.58 -1.98
N LEU A 27 -4.88 -7.88 -1.89
CA LEU A 27 -4.27 -7.46 -0.64
C LEU A 27 -5.24 -6.61 0.18
N VAL A 28 -5.83 -5.60 -0.45
CA VAL A 28 -6.78 -4.70 0.22
C VAL A 28 -8.05 -5.46 0.60
N ASP A 29 -8.60 -6.29 -0.29
CA ASP A 29 -9.81 -7.07 0.00
C ASP A 29 -9.60 -8.05 1.17
N GLU A 30 -8.46 -8.73 1.21
CA GLU A 30 -8.13 -9.63 2.30
C GLU A 30 -7.95 -8.87 3.63
N ALA A 31 -7.28 -7.71 3.62
CA ALA A 31 -7.16 -6.88 4.80
C ALA A 31 -8.53 -6.38 5.28
N CYS A 32 -9.38 -5.90 4.38
CA CYS A 32 -10.73 -5.44 4.72
C CYS A 32 -11.58 -6.57 5.31
N ARG A 33 -11.48 -7.79 4.75
CA ARG A 33 -12.19 -8.97 5.25
C ARG A 33 -11.71 -9.38 6.64
N ARG A 34 -10.39 -9.36 6.89
CA ARG A 34 -9.81 -9.69 8.20
C ARG A 34 -10.17 -8.68 9.28
N HIS A 35 -10.16 -7.40 8.94
CA HIS A 35 -10.42 -6.32 9.88
C HIS A 35 -11.90 -5.90 9.97
N GLN A 36 -12.77 -6.51 9.15
CA GLN A 36 -14.21 -6.22 9.09
C GLN A 36 -14.51 -4.72 8.99
N THR A 37 -13.74 -4.02 8.16
CA THR A 37 -13.80 -2.56 8.03
C THR A 37 -15.11 -2.11 7.38
N SER A 38 -15.62 -0.94 7.80
CA SER A 38 -16.66 -0.23 7.05
C SER A 38 -16.13 0.27 5.70
N ALA A 39 -17.02 0.59 4.74
CA ALA A 39 -16.62 1.03 3.41
C ALA A 39 -15.60 2.20 3.41
N THR A 40 -15.80 3.17 4.30
CA THR A 40 -14.88 4.31 4.44
C THR A 40 -13.54 3.90 5.03
N ALA A 41 -13.54 3.02 6.04
CA ALA A 41 -12.32 2.49 6.63
C ALA A 41 -11.55 1.59 5.64
N SER A 42 -12.25 0.79 4.82
CA SER A 42 -11.66 -0.01 3.73
C SER A 42 -10.94 0.86 2.71
N ALA A 43 -11.57 1.96 2.28
CA ALA A 43 -10.95 2.88 1.33
C ALA A 43 -9.70 3.55 1.92
N ALA A 44 -9.73 3.93 3.19
CA ALA A 44 -8.57 4.50 3.87
C ALA A 44 -7.46 3.47 4.04
N LEU A 45 -7.77 2.28 4.56
CA LEU A 45 -6.83 1.17 4.71
C LEU A 45 -6.19 0.78 3.37
N GLY A 46 -6.98 0.71 2.30
CA GLY A 46 -6.50 0.36 0.98
C GLY A 46 -5.48 1.35 0.41
N ARG A 47 -5.69 2.65 0.63
CA ARG A 47 -4.72 3.70 0.25
C ARG A 47 -3.41 3.57 1.03
N VAL A 48 -3.50 3.30 2.33
CA VAL A 48 -2.32 3.14 3.20
C VAL A 48 -1.53 1.90 2.82
N LEU A 49 -2.19 0.75 2.62
CA LEU A 49 -1.55 -0.49 2.17
C LEU A 49 -0.88 -0.33 0.81
N THR A 50 -1.56 0.28 -0.15
CA THR A 50 -1.00 0.48 -1.50
C THR A 50 0.20 1.42 -1.46
N GLY A 51 0.13 2.50 -0.66
CA GLY A 51 1.27 3.36 -0.40
C GLY A 51 2.45 2.62 0.21
N ALA A 52 2.20 1.78 1.23
CA ALA A 52 3.24 1.01 1.91
C ALA A 52 3.96 0.06 0.95
N VAL A 53 3.21 -0.65 0.10
CA VAL A 53 3.79 -1.55 -0.91
C VAL A 53 4.68 -0.80 -1.90
N MET A 54 4.23 0.37 -2.39
CA MET A 54 5.05 1.18 -3.29
C MET A 54 6.36 1.63 -2.63
N MET A 55 6.28 2.18 -1.41
CA MET A 55 7.46 2.66 -0.68
C MET A 55 8.39 1.52 -0.27
N GLY A 56 7.85 0.39 0.20
CA GLY A 56 8.61 -0.80 0.55
C GLY A 56 9.39 -1.35 -0.65
N SER A 57 8.77 -1.35 -1.83
CA SER A 57 9.43 -1.83 -3.06
C SER A 57 10.61 -0.99 -3.56
N ASP A 58 10.82 0.20 -2.99
CA ASP A 58 11.87 1.15 -3.35
C ASP A 58 12.92 1.31 -2.22
N LEU A 59 12.81 0.50 -1.15
CA LEU A 59 13.86 0.38 -0.13
C LEU A 59 15.12 -0.28 -0.72
N LYS A 60 16.28 0.00 -0.11
CA LYS A 60 17.59 -0.41 -0.64
C LYS A 60 18.15 -1.63 0.08
N GLY A 61 17.95 -1.73 1.40
CA GLY A 61 18.36 -2.87 2.20
C GLY A 61 17.32 -3.98 2.16
N GLU A 62 17.77 -5.23 2.17
CA GLU A 62 16.88 -6.41 2.22
C GLU A 62 16.14 -6.54 3.55
N ASP A 63 16.66 -5.92 4.62
CA ASP A 63 16.05 -5.88 5.96
C ASP A 63 15.43 -4.50 6.28
N ASP A 64 15.38 -3.59 5.31
CA ASP A 64 14.79 -2.28 5.53
C ASP A 64 13.27 -2.42 5.64
N ILE A 65 12.69 -1.75 6.62
CA ILE A 65 11.24 -1.79 6.86
C ILE A 65 10.72 -0.36 6.90
N VAL A 66 9.64 -0.10 6.17
CA VAL A 66 8.86 1.14 6.23
C VAL A 66 7.53 0.88 6.93
N THR A 67 7.17 1.76 7.87
CA THR A 67 5.86 1.77 8.51
C THR A 67 5.18 3.10 8.25
N LEU A 68 4.02 3.06 7.61
CA LEU A 68 3.13 4.20 7.46
C LEU A 68 2.14 4.22 8.60
N LYS A 69 2.06 5.34 9.33
CA LYS A 69 1.08 5.57 10.39
C LYS A 69 0.27 6.82 10.07
N PHE A 70 -1.03 6.65 9.91
CA PHE A 70 -1.98 7.75 9.79
C PHE A 70 -2.81 7.84 11.06
N ASP A 71 -2.66 8.96 11.75
CA ASP A 71 -3.33 9.25 13.01
C ASP A 71 -4.05 10.59 12.90
N GLY A 72 -5.34 10.52 12.55
CA GLY A 72 -6.19 11.70 12.38
C GLY A 72 -7.02 12.05 13.62
N GLN A 73 -6.83 11.35 14.74
CA GLN A 73 -7.62 11.51 15.98
C GLN A 73 -9.15 11.41 15.76
N GLY A 74 -9.57 10.69 14.72
CA GLY A 74 -10.97 10.47 14.36
C GLY A 74 -11.48 9.10 14.80
N PRO A 75 -12.77 8.79 14.56
CA PRO A 75 -13.40 7.54 14.98
C PRO A 75 -12.82 6.28 14.32
N ALA A 76 -12.08 6.43 13.22
CA ALA A 76 -11.37 5.33 12.56
C ALA A 76 -10.11 4.89 13.32
N GLY A 77 -9.66 5.65 14.32
CA GLY A 77 -8.43 5.40 15.05
C GLY A 77 -7.19 5.55 14.18
N VAL A 78 -6.15 4.78 14.51
CA VAL A 78 -4.88 4.76 13.77
C VAL A 78 -4.97 3.74 12.64
N ILE A 79 -4.62 4.17 11.42
CA ILE A 79 -4.45 3.28 10.27
C ILE A 79 -2.96 3.11 10.03
N MET A 80 -2.49 1.88 10.02
CA MET A 80 -1.06 1.58 9.90
C MET A 80 -0.81 0.45 8.91
N ALA A 81 0.27 0.53 8.15
CA ALA A 81 0.76 -0.55 7.31
C ALA A 81 2.29 -0.59 7.36
N THR A 82 2.83 -1.80 7.37
CA THR A 82 4.27 -2.05 7.38
C THR A 82 4.63 -2.86 6.15
N ALA A 83 5.72 -2.48 5.48
CA ALA A 83 6.27 -3.16 4.31
C ALA A 83 7.79 -3.22 4.45
N GLY A 84 8.38 -4.34 4.05
CA GLY A 84 9.82 -4.59 3.94
C GLY A 84 10.05 -5.56 2.79
#